data_AF-A0A1Q8RVS1-F1
#
_entry.id   AF-A0A1Q8RVS1-F1
#
_cell.length_a   1.000
_cell.length_b   1.000
_cell.length_c   1.000
_cell.angle_alpha   90.00
_cell.angle_beta   90.00
_cell.angle_gamma   90.00
#
_symmetry.space_group_name_H-M   'P 1'
#
loop_
_entity.id
_entity.type
_entity.pdbx_description
1 polymer ?
#
loop_
_entity_poly.entity_id
_entity_poly.type
_entity_poly.pdbx_seq_one_letter_code
_entity_poly.pdbx_strand_id
1 'polypeptide(L)'
;MSGWVDRSKTTLSANYRGSTSFSTFMIIGPTCFFLGILFASFPYDFPLLWTSAPLPEDFIQHLETHLKFMHQSPPLIGRLLNIIVFTGFLGFFIKLFRPSEANVLFDGASLVLYLIGVGVYITNIVKGLRSVSAGIWDDPEFTTVVKEPRNPGSGEIILGKEDSLKVLAASNTILALVLVGVLVLQAGQWYAERKDREDFAKLEEEKKGASKKKQ
;
A
#
# COMPACT_ATOMS: atom_id res chain seq x y z
N MET A 1 36.14 -0.61 -1.70
CA MET A 1 34.76 -0.11 -1.84
C MET A 1 33.94 -0.64 -0.68
N SER A 2 33.72 0.18 0.36
CA SER A 2 32.84 -0.19 1.48
C SER A 2 31.44 -0.43 0.90
N GLY A 3 30.95 -1.66 1.00
CA GLY A 3 29.63 -2.02 0.51
C GLY A 3 28.56 -1.18 1.22
N TRP A 4 27.65 -0.59 0.46
CA TRP A 4 26.51 0.18 0.98
C TRP A 4 25.64 -0.61 1.97
N VAL A 5 25.71 -1.95 1.91
CA VAL A 5 25.08 -2.89 2.84
C VAL A 5 26.11 -3.38 3.85
N ASP A 6 25.81 -3.20 5.13
CA ASP A 6 26.68 -3.68 6.21
C ASP A 6 26.29 -5.11 6.59
N ARG A 7 26.95 -6.08 5.96
CA ARG A 7 26.74 -7.52 6.19
C ARG A 7 27.22 -7.99 7.55
N SER A 8 28.00 -7.18 8.28
CA SER A 8 28.45 -7.52 9.64
C SER A 8 27.41 -7.17 10.71
N LYS A 9 26.40 -6.34 10.38
CA LYS A 9 25.36 -5.95 11.32
C LYS A 9 24.38 -7.08 11.58
N THR A 10 24.37 -7.52 12.82
CA THR A 10 23.39 -8.47 13.38
C THR A 10 22.35 -7.76 14.23
N THR A 11 21.32 -8.51 14.66
CA THR A 11 20.24 -8.05 15.55
C THR A 11 20.73 -7.56 16.93
N LEU A 12 21.98 -7.85 17.29
CA LEU A 12 22.66 -7.43 18.51
C LEU A 12 23.46 -6.13 18.36
N SER A 13 23.59 -5.59 17.14
CA SER A 13 24.38 -4.39 16.91
C SER A 13 23.70 -3.15 17.50
N ALA A 14 24.44 -2.30 18.20
CA ALA A 14 23.90 -1.10 18.86
C ALA A 14 23.18 -0.13 17.89
N ASN A 15 23.61 -0.10 16.63
CA ASN A 15 23.01 0.73 15.57
C ASN A 15 22.06 -0.06 14.65
N TYR A 16 21.54 -1.21 15.10
CA TYR A 16 20.59 -2.01 14.35
C TYR A 16 19.19 -1.40 14.42
N ARG A 17 18.67 -0.95 13.27
CA ARG A 17 17.29 -0.47 13.12
C ARG A 17 16.40 -1.63 12.69
N GLY A 18 16.01 -2.45 13.66
CA GLY A 18 15.17 -3.62 13.44
C GLY A 18 13.67 -3.34 13.44
N SER A 19 12.90 -4.43 13.48
CA SER A 19 11.44 -4.46 13.51
C SER A 19 10.81 -3.68 14.67
N THR A 20 11.48 -3.55 15.81
CA THR A 20 10.99 -2.79 16.97
C THR A 20 11.34 -1.29 16.94
N SER A 21 11.97 -0.81 15.87
CA SER A 21 12.30 0.61 15.70
C SER A 21 11.04 1.48 15.56
N PHE A 22 11.11 2.72 16.04
CA PHE A 22 10.10 3.75 15.74
C PHE A 22 9.81 3.89 14.24
N SER A 23 10.83 3.68 13.40
CA SER A 23 10.72 3.71 11.94
C SER A 23 9.75 2.65 11.40
N THR A 24 9.66 1.49 12.04
CA THR A 24 8.69 0.44 11.68
C THR A 24 7.27 0.87 12.00
N PHE A 25 7.06 1.57 13.13
CA PHE A 25 5.76 2.15 13.47
C PHE A 25 5.33 3.21 12.43
N MET A 26 6.29 4.01 11.94
CA MET A 26 6.05 4.96 10.86
C MET A 26 5.67 4.30 9.53
N ILE A 27 5.95 3.00 9.34
CA ILE A 27 5.53 2.22 8.16
C ILE A 27 4.16 1.56 8.42
N ILE A 28 4.02 0.84 9.55
CA ILE A 28 2.83 0.07 9.89
C ILE A 28 1.62 0.99 10.11
N GLY A 29 1.80 2.11 10.81
CA GLY A 29 0.72 3.05 11.12
C GLY A 29 -0.01 3.56 9.87
N PRO A 30 0.70 4.21 8.92
CA PRO A 30 0.13 4.59 7.63
C PRO A 30 -0.48 3.43 6.84
N THR A 31 0.18 2.27 6.82
CA THR A 31 -0.30 1.10 6.08
C THR A 31 -1.65 0.60 6.61
N CYS A 32 -1.78 0.47 7.94
CA CYS A 32 -3.04 0.08 8.58
C CYS A 32 -4.12 1.15 8.43
N PHE A 33 -3.76 2.43 8.49
CA PHE A 33 -4.70 3.53 8.29
C PHE A 33 -5.31 3.50 6.88
N PHE A 34 -4.50 3.34 5.83
CA PHE A 34 -5.00 3.23 4.46
C PHE A 34 -5.79 1.94 4.24
N LEU A 35 -5.36 0.82 4.83
CA LEU A 35 -6.14 -0.42 4.78
C LEU A 35 -7.52 -0.25 5.43
N GLY A 36 -7.62 0.55 6.51
CA GLY A 36 -8.90 0.91 7.12
C GLY A 36 -9.81 1.73 6.19
N ILE A 37 -9.24 2.67 5.43
CA ILE A 37 -9.99 3.44 4.41
C ILE A 37 -10.51 2.51 3.32
N LEU A 38 -9.68 1.60 2.82
CA LEU A 38 -10.06 0.63 1.78
C LEU A 38 -11.09 -0.39 2.31
N PHE A 39 -10.99 -0.77 3.58
CA PHE A 39 -11.99 -1.62 4.21
C PHE A 39 -13.34 -0.90 4.33
N ALA A 40 -13.34 0.42 4.57
CA ALA A 40 -14.57 1.22 4.54
C ALA A 40 -15.18 1.36 3.14
N SER A 41 -14.38 1.25 2.06
CA SER A 41 -14.89 1.24 0.68
C SER A 41 -15.39 -0.15 0.23
N PHE A 42 -15.00 -1.22 0.94
CA PHE A 42 -15.31 -2.60 0.58
C PHE A 42 -16.80 -2.90 0.37
N PRO A 43 -17.76 -2.40 1.17
CA PRO A 43 -19.19 -2.63 0.93
C PRO A 43 -19.68 -2.11 -0.43
N TYR A 44 -19.02 -1.08 -0.97
CA TYR A 44 -19.33 -0.51 -2.28
C TYR A 44 -18.60 -1.24 -3.42
N ASP A 45 -17.35 -1.65 -3.16
CA ASP A 45 -16.53 -2.35 -4.14
C ASP A 45 -16.99 -3.81 -4.34
N PHE A 46 -17.55 -4.44 -3.30
CA PHE A 46 -17.87 -5.87 -3.34
C PHE A 46 -18.95 -6.24 -4.37
N PRO A 47 -20.11 -5.54 -4.42
CA PRO A 47 -21.14 -5.82 -5.42
C PRO A 47 -20.65 -5.62 -6.86
N LEU A 48 -19.72 -4.70 -7.09
CA LEU A 48 -19.20 -4.40 -8.43
C LEU A 48 -18.29 -5.49 -8.99
N LEU A 49 -17.56 -6.20 -8.12
CA LEU A 49 -16.49 -7.10 -8.52
C LEU A 49 -16.83 -8.59 -8.35
N TRP A 50 -17.57 -8.95 -7.30
CA TRP A 50 -17.79 -10.36 -6.92
C TRP A 50 -19.25 -10.80 -6.90
N THR A 51 -20.18 -9.95 -7.33
CA THR A 51 -21.60 -10.31 -7.39
C THR A 51 -22.05 -10.45 -8.84
N SER A 52 -22.56 -11.63 -9.18
CA SER A 52 -23.15 -11.92 -10.50
C SER A 52 -24.64 -11.55 -10.58
N ALA A 53 -25.27 -11.22 -9.45
CA ALA A 53 -26.65 -10.77 -9.41
C ALA A 53 -26.75 -9.36 -10.05
N PRO A 54 -27.88 -9.04 -10.70
CA PRO A 54 -28.09 -7.70 -11.23
C PRO A 54 -27.99 -6.68 -10.11
N LEU A 55 -27.21 -5.61 -10.35
CA LEU A 55 -27.11 -4.50 -9.42
C LEU A 55 -28.48 -3.81 -9.32
N PRO A 56 -28.87 -3.33 -8.14
CA PRO A 56 -30.04 -2.44 -8.01
C PRO A 56 -29.91 -1.26 -8.97
N GLU A 57 -31.01 -0.85 -9.60
CA GLU A 57 -31.01 0.22 -10.62
C GLU A 57 -30.37 1.53 -10.10
N ASP A 58 -30.56 1.85 -8.81
CA ASP A 58 -30.05 3.07 -8.17
C ASP A 58 -28.62 2.93 -7.61
N PHE A 59 -28.03 1.73 -7.62
CA PHE A 59 -26.75 1.48 -6.94
C PHE A 59 -25.61 2.33 -7.51
N ILE A 60 -25.52 2.41 -8.84
CA ILE A 60 -24.48 3.19 -9.54
C ILE A 60 -24.63 4.69 -9.24
N GLN A 61 -25.86 5.19 -9.13
CA GLN A 61 -26.14 6.59 -8.81
C GLN A 61 -25.78 6.91 -7.35
N HIS A 62 -26.10 6.03 -6.41
CA HIS A 62 -25.71 6.18 -5.01
C HIS A 62 -24.18 6.14 -4.84
N LEU A 63 -23.51 5.22 -5.53
CA LEU A 63 -22.05 5.12 -5.51
C LEU A 63 -21.39 6.38 -6.06
N GLU A 64 -21.88 6.88 -7.19
CA GLU A 64 -21.39 8.13 -7.76
C GLU A 64 -21.56 9.30 -6.79
N THR A 65 -22.73 9.42 -6.17
CA THR A 65 -23.01 10.48 -5.19
C THR A 65 -22.04 10.40 -4.00
N HIS A 66 -21.76 9.19 -3.51
CA HIS A 66 -20.79 8.95 -2.47
C HIS A 66 -19.36 9.36 -2.90
N LEU A 67 -18.93 8.97 -4.10
CA LEU A 67 -17.59 9.31 -4.62
C LEU A 67 -17.44 10.81 -4.89
N LYS A 68 -18.48 11.48 -5.39
CA LYS A 68 -18.52 12.94 -5.54
C LYS A 68 -18.40 13.63 -4.17
N PHE A 69 -19.16 13.18 -3.19
CA PHE A 69 -19.09 13.68 -1.81
C PHE A 69 -17.68 13.52 -1.22
N MET A 70 -17.05 12.36 -1.42
CA MET A 70 -15.67 12.10 -0.99
C MET A 70 -14.65 13.02 -1.67
N HIS A 71 -14.77 13.24 -2.98
CA HIS A 71 -13.87 14.12 -3.74
C HIS A 71 -14.07 15.60 -3.38
N GLN A 72 -15.30 16.02 -3.09
CA GLN A 72 -15.65 17.38 -2.67
C GLN A 72 -15.39 17.66 -1.19
N SER A 73 -14.89 16.66 -0.44
CA SER A 73 -14.55 16.83 0.96
C SER A 73 -13.51 17.94 1.16
N PRO A 74 -13.49 18.61 2.34
CA PRO A 74 -12.58 19.72 2.58
C PRO A 74 -11.12 19.37 2.24
N PRO A 75 -10.35 20.29 1.63
CA PRO A 75 -8.99 20.01 1.14
C PRO A 75 -8.02 19.61 2.25
N LEU A 76 -8.38 19.83 3.52
CA LEU A 76 -7.65 19.36 4.69
C LEU A 76 -7.49 17.83 4.69
N ILE A 77 -8.53 17.08 4.31
CA ILE A 77 -8.51 15.61 4.31
C ILE A 77 -7.47 15.12 3.31
N GLY A 78 -7.49 15.62 2.07
CA GLY A 78 -6.49 15.27 1.07
C GLY A 78 -5.05 15.60 1.49
N ARG A 79 -4.84 16.73 2.17
CA ARG A 79 -3.51 17.09 2.71
C ARG A 79 -3.04 16.13 3.79
N LEU A 80 -3.94 15.74 4.72
CA LEU A 80 -3.64 14.74 5.75
C LEU A 80 -3.26 13.39 5.15
N LEU A 81 -3.99 12.92 4.13
CA LEU A 81 -3.66 11.66 3.44
C LEU A 81 -2.24 11.71 2.85
N ASN A 82 -1.88 12.80 2.17
CA ASN A 82 -0.52 12.95 1.63
C ASN A 82 0.55 12.96 2.73
N ILE A 83 0.32 13.64 3.85
CA ILE A 83 1.25 13.64 5.00
C ILE A 83 1.45 12.21 5.54
N ILE A 84 0.38 11.42 5.61
CA ILE A 84 0.44 10.03 6.07
C ILE A 84 1.24 9.16 5.08
N VAL A 85 1.06 9.35 3.76
CA VAL A 85 1.90 8.71 2.73
C VAL A 85 3.37 9.05 2.92
N PHE A 86 3.70 10.34 3.09
CA PHE A 86 5.09 10.78 3.30
C PHE A 86 5.69 10.22 4.59
N THR A 87 4.89 10.07 5.64
CA THR A 87 5.32 9.44 6.90
C THR A 87 5.76 7.99 6.67
N GLY A 88 5.00 7.25 5.84
CA GLY A 88 5.36 5.89 5.42
C GLY A 88 6.71 5.83 4.69
N PHE A 89 6.90 6.70 3.69
CA PHE A 89 8.19 6.81 2.99
C PHE A 89 9.34 7.17 3.91
N LEU A 90 9.12 8.11 4.82
CA LEU A 90 10.14 8.52 5.79
C LEU A 90 10.58 7.34 6.66
N GLY A 91 9.65 6.49 7.10
CA GLY A 91 9.95 5.26 7.82
C GLY A 91 10.88 4.32 7.03
N PHE A 92 10.58 4.08 5.75
CA PHE A 92 11.43 3.26 4.88
C PHE A 92 12.82 3.87 4.68
N PHE A 93 12.92 5.18 4.41
CA PHE A 93 14.21 5.83 4.21
C PHE A 93 15.07 5.83 5.47
N ILE A 94 14.47 5.96 6.66
CA ILE A 94 15.20 5.83 7.92
C ILE A 94 15.75 4.41 8.10
N LYS A 95 14.99 3.35 7.80
CA LYS A 95 15.48 1.96 7.92
C LYS A 95 16.52 1.58 6.86
N LEU A 96 16.43 2.18 5.68
CA LEU A 96 17.38 1.97 4.57
C LEU A 96 18.64 2.85 4.69
N PHE A 97 18.74 3.74 5.67
CA PHE A 97 19.96 4.49 5.92
C PHE A 97 20.98 3.63 6.71
N ARG A 98 22.01 3.14 6.01
CA ARG A 98 22.99 2.14 6.46
C ARG A 98 22.36 0.79 6.83
N PRO A 99 21.75 0.10 5.83
CA PRO A 99 20.90 -1.06 6.08
C PRO A 99 21.72 -2.31 6.42
N SER A 100 21.12 -3.17 7.25
CA SER A 100 21.50 -4.57 7.38
C SER A 100 20.97 -5.38 6.20
N GLU A 101 21.41 -6.63 6.04
CA GLU A 101 20.89 -7.52 4.98
C GLU A 101 19.37 -7.75 5.11
N ALA A 102 18.88 -7.95 6.34
CA ALA A 102 17.44 -8.08 6.61
C ALA A 102 16.65 -6.83 6.19
N ASN A 103 17.17 -5.63 6.47
CA ASN A 103 16.51 -4.39 6.08
C ASN A 103 16.46 -4.25 4.55
N VAL A 104 17.53 -4.60 3.83
CA VAL A 104 17.51 -4.56 2.35
C VAL A 104 16.46 -5.52 1.79
N LEU A 105 16.37 -6.74 2.32
CA LEU A 105 15.46 -7.75 1.80
C LEU A 105 13.99 -7.42 2.11
N PHE A 106 13.66 -7.17 3.37
CA PHE A 106 12.28 -6.99 3.80
C PHE A 106 11.80 -5.55 3.65
N ASP A 107 12.56 -4.55 4.09
CA ASP A 107 12.17 -3.14 3.96
C ASP A 107 12.34 -2.64 2.51
N GLY A 108 13.34 -3.14 1.77
CA GLY A 108 13.49 -2.83 0.35
C GLY A 108 12.34 -3.36 -0.51
N ALA A 109 11.94 -4.62 -0.33
CA ALA A 109 10.77 -5.18 -1.00
C ALA A 109 9.47 -4.46 -0.60
N SER A 110 9.32 -4.15 0.69
CA SER A 110 8.19 -3.37 1.20
C SER A 110 8.11 -1.98 0.57
N LEU A 111 9.24 -1.30 0.38
CA LEU A 111 9.29 0.02 -0.27
C LEU A 111 8.84 -0.06 -1.73
N VAL A 112 9.24 -1.10 -2.47
CA VAL A 112 8.80 -1.30 -3.87
C VAL A 112 7.28 -1.52 -3.93
N LEU A 113 6.74 -2.38 -3.06
CA LEU A 113 5.29 -2.56 -2.95
C LEU A 113 4.58 -1.24 -2.60
N TYR A 114 5.11 -0.50 -1.63
CA TYR A 114 4.56 0.80 -1.24
C TYR A 114 4.56 1.82 -2.38
N LEU A 115 5.63 1.86 -3.19
CA LEU A 115 5.72 2.70 -4.39
C LEU A 115 4.68 2.32 -5.44
N ILE A 116 4.48 1.03 -5.69
CA ILE A 116 3.43 0.54 -6.59
C ILE A 116 2.05 0.97 -6.07
N GLY A 117 1.81 0.83 -4.77
CA GLY A 117 0.56 1.27 -4.14
C GLY A 117 0.30 2.77 -4.33
N VAL A 118 1.31 3.61 -4.09
CA VAL A 118 1.20 5.07 -4.32
C VAL A 118 0.99 5.38 -5.80
N GLY A 119 1.63 4.64 -6.70
CA GLY A 119 1.40 4.73 -8.15
C GLY A 119 -0.08 4.51 -8.48
N VAL A 120 -0.65 3.37 -8.07
CA VAL A 120 -2.08 3.03 -8.26
C VAL A 120 -3.00 4.07 -7.65
N TYR A 121 -2.67 4.57 -6.44
CA TYR A 121 -3.44 5.64 -5.80
C TYR A 121 -3.49 6.91 -6.68
N ILE A 122 -2.35 7.39 -7.17
CA ILE A 122 -2.27 8.62 -7.96
C ILE A 122 -2.90 8.41 -9.36
N THR A 123 -2.57 7.32 -10.04
CA THR A 123 -2.96 7.13 -11.44
C THR A 123 -4.39 6.64 -11.60
N ASN A 124 -4.90 5.84 -10.67
CA ASN A 124 -6.21 5.21 -10.83
C ASN A 124 -7.23 5.84 -9.88
N ILE A 125 -6.92 5.93 -8.59
CA ILE A 125 -7.90 6.40 -7.59
C ILE A 125 -8.12 7.92 -7.70
N VAL A 126 -7.06 8.72 -7.67
CA VAL A 126 -7.18 10.19 -7.75
C VAL A 126 -7.73 10.63 -9.10
N LYS A 127 -7.25 10.04 -10.20
CA LYS A 127 -7.80 10.35 -11.53
C LYS A 127 -9.25 9.90 -11.66
N GLY A 128 -9.59 8.70 -11.18
CA GLY A 128 -10.96 8.19 -11.18
C GLY A 128 -11.93 9.10 -10.43
N LEU A 129 -11.56 9.56 -9.23
CA LEU A 129 -12.36 10.51 -8.45
C LEU A 129 -12.55 11.85 -9.17
N ARG A 130 -11.50 12.36 -9.83
CA ARG A 130 -11.60 13.59 -10.64
C ARG A 130 -12.55 13.42 -11.82
N SER A 131 -12.46 12.30 -12.53
CA SER A 131 -13.36 11.97 -13.64
C SER A 131 -14.82 11.89 -13.19
N VAL A 132 -15.07 11.23 -12.05
CA VAL A 132 -16.41 11.16 -11.43
C VAL A 132 -16.93 12.52 -11.01
N SER A 133 -16.09 13.35 -10.42
CA SER A 133 -16.50 14.68 -10.00
C SER A 133 -16.68 15.66 -11.15
N ALA A 134 -15.98 15.47 -12.27
CA ALA A 134 -16.11 16.29 -13.47
C ALA A 134 -17.39 15.99 -14.26
N GLY A 135 -18.10 14.89 -13.94
CA GLY A 135 -19.34 14.53 -14.62
C GLY A 135 -19.13 14.21 -16.09
N ILE A 136 -17.95 13.67 -16.46
CA ILE A 136 -17.60 13.43 -17.87
C ILE A 136 -18.64 12.56 -18.59
N TRP A 137 -19.33 11.65 -17.89
CA TRP A 137 -20.35 10.79 -18.46
C TRP A 137 -21.70 11.48 -18.73
N ASP A 138 -21.91 12.67 -18.17
CA ASP A 138 -23.13 13.48 -18.37
C ASP A 138 -22.95 14.50 -19.52
N ASP A 139 -21.74 14.61 -20.08
CA ASP A 139 -21.45 15.52 -21.19
C ASP A 139 -22.01 14.95 -22.52
N PRO A 140 -22.83 15.71 -23.28
CA PRO A 140 -23.35 15.29 -24.57
C PRO A 140 -22.24 14.99 -25.60
N GLU A 141 -21.06 15.61 -25.49
CA GLU A 141 -19.92 15.30 -26.36
C GLU A 141 -19.34 13.91 -26.02
N PHE A 142 -19.22 13.58 -24.74
CA PHE A 142 -18.69 12.30 -24.25
C PHE A 142 -19.60 11.11 -24.58
N THR A 143 -20.93 11.27 -24.49
CA THR A 143 -21.89 10.20 -24.81
C THR A 143 -21.93 9.83 -26.29
N THR A 144 -21.53 10.74 -27.19
CA THR A 144 -21.39 10.42 -28.62
C THR A 144 -20.12 9.64 -28.94
N VAL A 145 -19.01 9.93 -28.24
CA VAL A 145 -17.72 9.24 -28.40
C VAL A 145 -17.71 7.83 -27.79
N VAL A 146 -18.51 7.58 -26.74
CA VAL A 146 -18.68 6.22 -26.20
C VAL A 146 -19.56 5.33 -27.11
N LYS A 147 -20.49 5.94 -27.87
CA LYS A 147 -21.40 5.20 -28.77
C LYS A 147 -20.78 4.90 -30.14
N GLU A 148 -19.85 5.73 -30.62
CA GLU A 148 -19.05 5.43 -31.80
C GLU A 148 -17.57 5.34 -31.39
N PRO A 149 -16.90 4.16 -31.47
CA PRO A 149 -15.48 4.03 -31.17
C PRO A 149 -14.66 4.69 -32.29
N ARG A 150 -14.77 6.02 -32.40
CA ARG A 150 -14.25 6.80 -33.52
C ARG A 150 -12.92 7.41 -33.12
N ASN A 151 -11.92 6.54 -33.06
CA ASN A 151 -10.60 6.73 -33.66
C ASN A 151 -9.60 5.72 -33.06
N PRO A 152 -9.16 4.70 -33.82
CA PRO A 152 -8.08 3.81 -33.40
C PRO A 152 -6.69 4.49 -33.44
N GLY A 153 -6.63 5.82 -33.26
CA GLY A 153 -5.43 6.65 -33.39
C GLY A 153 -5.16 7.62 -32.22
N SER A 154 -6.16 7.90 -31.39
CA SER A 154 -5.96 8.54 -30.08
C SER A 154 -6.03 7.44 -29.04
N GLY A 155 -4.92 7.10 -28.39
CA GLY A 155 -4.82 5.99 -27.43
C GLY A 155 -5.65 6.12 -26.15
N GLU A 156 -6.72 6.93 -26.13
CA GLU A 156 -7.69 7.02 -25.05
C GLU A 156 -8.81 5.99 -25.26
N ILE A 157 -8.71 4.87 -24.53
CA ILE A 157 -9.81 3.92 -24.38
C ILE A 157 -10.81 4.55 -23.41
N ILE A 158 -11.94 5.02 -23.93
CA ILE A 158 -12.99 5.66 -23.13
C ILE A 158 -13.95 4.58 -22.62
N LEU A 159 -13.96 4.36 -21.31
CA LEU A 159 -14.79 3.34 -20.65
C LEU A 159 -16.18 3.87 -20.31
N GLY A 160 -17.19 2.99 -20.37
CA GLY A 160 -18.52 3.26 -19.84
C GLY A 160 -18.49 3.61 -18.35
N LYS A 161 -19.55 4.25 -17.84
CA LYS A 161 -19.63 4.69 -16.43
C LYS A 161 -19.48 3.52 -15.45
N GLU A 162 -20.21 2.44 -15.69
CA GLU A 162 -20.14 1.22 -14.86
C GLU A 162 -18.74 0.59 -14.91
N ASP A 163 -18.15 0.47 -16.11
CA ASP A 163 -16.82 -0.10 -16.29
C ASP A 163 -15.74 0.74 -15.59
N SER A 164 -15.87 2.07 -15.64
CA SER A 164 -14.96 2.99 -14.95
C SER A 164 -15.04 2.84 -13.42
N LEU A 165 -16.25 2.65 -12.89
CA LEU A 165 -16.46 2.39 -11.46
C LEU A 165 -15.93 1.01 -11.05
N LYS A 166 -16.07 -0.01 -11.90
CA LYS A 166 -15.45 -1.34 -11.69
C LYS A 166 -13.93 -1.26 -11.69
N VAL A 167 -13.32 -0.47 -12.58
CA VAL A 167 -11.86 -0.24 -12.59
C VAL A 167 -11.40 0.48 -11.32
N LEU A 168 -12.18 1.43 -10.81
CA LEU A 168 -11.90 2.09 -9.53
C LEU A 168 -11.94 1.11 -8.36
N ALA A 169 -13.00 0.29 -8.27
CA ALA A 169 -13.14 -0.76 -7.25
C ALA A 169 -12.01 -1.80 -7.32
N ALA A 170 -11.63 -2.23 -8.53
CA ALA A 170 -10.51 -3.13 -8.75
C ALA A 170 -9.19 -2.50 -8.27
N SER A 171 -9.00 -1.20 -8.50
CA SER A 171 -7.82 -0.46 -8.04
C SER A 171 -7.74 -0.38 -6.52
N ASN A 172 -8.86 -0.19 -5.82
CA ASN A 172 -8.92 -0.26 -4.35
C ASN A 172 -8.50 -1.64 -3.84
N THR A 173 -8.97 -2.71 -4.50
CA THR A 173 -8.64 -4.10 -4.15
C THR A 173 -7.16 -4.39 -4.35
N ILE A 174 -6.59 -4.00 -5.50
CA ILE A 174 -5.16 -4.14 -5.78
C ILE A 174 -4.34 -3.39 -4.73
N LEU A 175 -4.72 -2.15 -4.41
CA LEU A 175 -4.04 -1.37 -3.37
C LEU A 175 -4.09 -2.05 -2.00
N ALA A 176 -5.24 -2.63 -1.63
CA ALA A 176 -5.38 -3.37 -0.38
C ALA A 176 -4.44 -4.59 -0.33
N LEU A 177 -4.36 -5.38 -1.40
CA LEU A 177 -3.46 -6.54 -1.49
C LEU A 177 -1.98 -6.13 -1.38
N VAL A 178 -1.59 -5.04 -2.04
CA VAL A 178 -0.22 -4.52 -1.99
C VAL A 178 0.14 -4.05 -0.58
N LEU A 179 -0.77 -3.33 0.10
CA LEU A 179 -0.56 -2.87 1.48
C LEU A 179 -0.54 -4.03 2.48
N VAL A 180 -1.37 -5.06 2.30
CA VAL A 180 -1.27 -6.31 3.08
C VAL A 180 0.08 -6.99 2.85
N GLY A 181 0.58 -7.00 1.61
CA GLY A 181 1.93 -7.47 1.29
C GLY A 181 3.02 -6.75 2.08
N VAL A 182 2.91 -5.42 2.25
CA VAL A 182 3.82 -4.65 3.12
C VAL A 182 3.74 -5.14 4.57
N LEU A 183 2.54 -5.32 5.13
CA LEU A 183 2.39 -5.82 6.51
C LEU A 183 2.96 -7.22 6.69
N VAL A 184 2.75 -8.11 5.71
CA VAL A 184 3.30 -9.47 5.74
C VAL A 184 4.84 -9.44 5.74
N LEU A 185 5.46 -8.58 4.93
CA LEU A 185 6.92 -8.44 4.92
C LEU A 185 7.47 -7.86 6.24
N GLN A 186 6.78 -6.88 6.82
CA GLN A 186 7.17 -6.31 8.12
C GLN A 186 7.03 -7.35 9.25
N ALA A 187 5.98 -8.16 9.24
CA ALA A 187 5.82 -9.29 10.16
C ALA A 187 6.88 -10.38 9.92
N GLY A 188 7.24 -10.63 8.66
CA GLY A 188 8.30 -11.55 8.26
C GLY A 188 9.66 -11.12 8.80
N GLN A 189 9.99 -9.83 8.71
CA GLN A 189 11.20 -9.27 9.32
C GLN A 189 11.20 -9.47 10.83
N TRP A 190 10.08 -9.16 11.51
CA TRP A 190 9.96 -9.37 12.96
C TRP A 190 10.19 -10.84 13.35
N TYR A 191 9.60 -11.77 12.60
CA TYR A 191 9.77 -13.20 12.84
C TYR A 191 11.22 -13.65 12.61
N ALA A 192 11.84 -13.20 11.52
CA ALA A 192 13.25 -13.50 11.22
C ALA A 192 14.18 -12.97 12.33
N GLU A 193 13.99 -11.72 12.75
CA GLU A 193 14.77 -11.12 13.83
C GLU A 193 14.58 -11.83 15.17
N ARG A 194 13.36 -12.29 15.46
CA ARG A 194 13.08 -13.04 16.68
C ARG A 194 13.83 -14.36 16.69
N LYS A 195 13.76 -15.11 15.58
CA LYS A 195 14.45 -16.39 15.44
C LYS A 195 15.96 -16.24 15.57
N ASP A 196 16.54 -15.22 14.91
CA ASP A 196 17.97 -14.93 15.02
C ASP A 196 18.39 -14.68 16.47
N ARG A 197 17.61 -13.93 17.25
CA ARG A 197 17.90 -13.67 18.68
C ARG A 197 17.82 -14.95 19.52
N GLU A 198 16.83 -15.81 19.27
CA GLU A 198 16.69 -17.09 19.98
C GLU A 198 17.88 -18.01 19.70
N ASP A 199 18.38 -18.05 18.47
CA ASP A 199 19.54 -18.86 18.10
C ASP A 199 20.85 -18.33 18.71
N PHE A 200 21.03 -17.00 18.77
CA PHE A 200 22.15 -16.39 19.50
C PHE A 200 22.14 -16.71 21.00
N ALA A 201 20.96 -16.70 21.64
CA ALA A 201 20.83 -17.00 23.06
C ALA A 201 21.26 -18.45 23.38
N LYS A 202 20.84 -19.42 22.57
CA LYS A 202 21.24 -20.83 22.72
C LYS A 202 22.75 -21.01 22.58
N LEU A 203 23.36 -20.36 21.58
CA LEU A 203 24.82 -20.42 21.38
C LEU A 203 25.60 -19.82 22.56
N GLU A 204 25.08 -18.77 23.20
CA GLU A 204 25.68 -18.22 24.41
C GLU A 204 25.58 -19.17 25.61
N GLU A 205 24.44 -19.84 25.78
CA GLU A 205 24.24 -20.83 26.83
C GLU A 205 25.16 -22.04 26.67
N GLU A 206 25.31 -22.55 25.44
CA GLU A 206 26.24 -23.63 25.10
C GLU A 206 27.69 -23.24 25.42
N LYS A 207 28.12 -22.02 25.04
CA LYS A 207 29.47 -21.50 25.36
C LYS A 207 29.70 -21.38 26.87
N LYS A 208 28.73 -20.86 27.61
CA LYS A 208 28.81 -20.74 29.09
C LYS A 208 28.85 -22.12 29.75
N GLY A 209 28.07 -23.08 29.26
CA GLY A 209 28.09 -24.47 29.73
C GLY A 209 29.42 -25.18 29.44
N ALA A 210 30.00 -24.97 28.26
CA ALA A 210 31.31 -25.51 27.89
C ALA A 210 32.46 -24.91 28.71
N SER A 211 32.41 -23.61 29.03
CA SER A 211 33.40 -22.95 29.88
C SER A 211 33.35 -23.45 31.32
N LYS A 212 32.15 -23.72 31.87
CA LYS A 212 31.98 -24.29 33.22
C LYS A 212 32.43 -25.74 33.35
N LYS A 213 32.45 -26.51 32.26
CA LYS A 213 32.97 -27.90 32.25
C LYS A 213 34.49 -28.00 32.13
N LYS A 214 35.17 -26.92 31.73
CA LYS A 214 36.64 -26.86 31.57
C LYS A 214 37.36 -26.33 32.82
N GLN A 215 36.62 -25.89 33.82
CA GLN A 215 37.12 -25.36 35.09
C GLN A 215 36.87 -26.37 36.19
#